data_AF-A0A1G7R551-F1
#
_entry.id   AF-A0A1G7R551-F1
#
_cell.length_a   1.000
_cell.length_b   1.000
_cell.length_c   1.000
_cell.angle_alpha   90.00
_cell.angle_beta   90.00
_cell.angle_gamma   90.00
#
_symmetry.space_group_name_H-M   'P 1'
#
loop_
_entity.id
_entity.type
_entity.pdbx_description
1 polymer ?
#
loop_
_entity_poly.entity_id
_entity_poly.type
_entity_poly.pdbx_seq_one_letter_code
_entity_poly.pdbx_strand_id
1 'polypeptide(L)'
;MSRWKVFPVMFGLATVSGALAQEAPAAPPFALPDAQSHRGVVDDTWIVAPKRLPGATLAAVKNYADEGDIAAGVSLRYHIDGADWIIADVFIYPAGEGDSSKMLKQAADDFRESVDFAERQQIYRNVWWGDEAPYTASLAGGKKLEGRFLPIVFDAQQDMLTSRAYLFYRKLYFVKIRLSTTVDAVDSLAERADKFIGNLLDGVDIVSVGGCGKKMDIMALPSGQTAPADFTDSVSPDGFGIAISMSKAGGATYATQMTRAMAVAARRQLATGCTSLNYKPPGDDSVRAVLHLRFGPEDWGAAPRH
;
A
#
# COMPACT_ATOMS: atom_id res chain seq x y z
N MET A 1 9.92 22.77 -66.20
CA MET A 1 10.21 24.16 -66.63
C MET A 1 10.94 24.84 -65.48
N SER A 2 12.27 24.75 -65.39
CA SER A 2 13.30 25.65 -65.98
C SER A 2 13.48 27.00 -65.24
N ARG A 3 14.62 27.10 -64.52
CA ARG A 3 15.52 28.27 -64.31
C ARG A 3 14.95 29.49 -63.53
N TRP A 4 15.68 30.30 -62.72
CA TRP A 4 17.12 30.59 -62.55
C TRP A 4 17.38 31.50 -61.31
N LYS A 5 18.55 31.34 -60.65
CA LYS A 5 19.56 32.29 -60.08
C LYS A 5 19.18 33.71 -59.56
N VAL A 6 19.45 34.11 -58.29
CA VAL A 6 20.68 34.70 -57.60
C VAL A 6 20.67 36.25 -57.43
N PHE A 7 20.64 36.71 -56.15
CA PHE A 7 21.29 37.86 -55.39
C PHE A 7 21.60 39.24 -56.04
N PRO A 8 22.01 40.35 -55.33
CA PRO A 8 22.06 40.78 -53.89
C PRO A 8 21.47 42.23 -53.67
N VAL A 9 21.44 42.94 -52.51
CA VAL A 9 22.49 43.74 -51.81
C VAL A 9 21.86 44.50 -50.60
N MET A 10 22.66 44.72 -49.55
CA MET A 10 22.47 45.45 -48.29
C MET A 10 21.90 46.89 -48.32
N PHE A 11 21.17 47.25 -47.26
CA PHE A 11 21.21 48.46 -46.40
C PHE A 11 20.31 48.14 -45.18
N GLY A 12 20.48 48.50 -43.92
CA GLY A 12 21.31 49.42 -43.15
C GLY A 12 20.76 49.37 -41.71
N LEU A 13 21.59 49.70 -40.72
CA LEU A 13 21.33 49.58 -39.28
C LEU A 13 20.15 50.42 -38.76
N ALA A 14 19.39 49.85 -37.80
CA ALA A 14 18.73 50.59 -36.72
C ALA A 14 18.62 49.71 -35.45
N THR A 15 19.42 50.04 -34.44
CA THR A 15 19.19 49.80 -33.01
C THR A 15 17.97 50.64 -32.57
N VAL A 16 17.11 50.36 -31.57
CA VAL A 16 17.18 49.99 -30.14
C VAL A 16 15.69 49.63 -29.81
N SER A 17 15.25 48.69 -28.96
CA SER A 17 15.29 48.71 -27.50
C SER A 17 14.45 47.55 -26.93
N GLY A 18 14.93 46.97 -25.83
CA GLY A 18 14.07 46.65 -24.70
C GLY A 18 13.28 45.34 -24.75
N ALA A 19 13.95 44.21 -24.94
CA ALA A 19 13.43 42.97 -24.35
C ALA A 19 13.71 43.03 -22.84
N LEU A 20 12.69 43.38 -22.06
CA LEU A 20 12.66 43.04 -20.64
C LEU A 20 12.92 41.54 -20.56
N ALA A 21 14.08 41.18 -20.01
CA ALA A 21 14.34 39.82 -19.59
C ALA A 21 13.28 39.48 -18.55
N GLN A 22 12.23 38.79 -19.00
CA GLN A 22 11.23 38.21 -18.13
C GLN A 22 11.97 37.14 -17.35
N GLU A 23 12.40 37.50 -16.14
CA GLU A 23 13.05 36.59 -15.22
C GLU A 23 12.09 35.42 -15.01
N ALA A 24 12.43 34.28 -15.61
CA ALA A 24 11.66 33.07 -15.45
C ALA A 24 11.58 32.80 -13.94
N PRO A 25 10.37 32.57 -13.39
CA PRO A 25 10.28 32.15 -12.00
C PRO A 25 11.16 30.91 -11.86
N ALA A 26 12.19 31.01 -11.02
CA ALA A 26 13.07 29.91 -10.71
C ALA A 26 12.19 28.79 -10.15
N ALA A 27 11.89 27.80 -10.99
CA ALA A 27 11.25 26.58 -10.54
C ALA A 27 12.10 26.03 -9.38
N PRO A 28 11.47 25.57 -8.29
CA PRO A 28 12.22 25.00 -7.18
C PRO A 28 13.18 23.93 -7.71
N PRO A 29 14.43 23.84 -7.19
CA PRO A 29 15.45 22.88 -7.67
C PRO A 29 15.06 21.41 -7.46
N PHE A 30 13.91 21.17 -6.85
CA PHE A 30 13.25 19.88 -6.75
C PHE A 30 11.85 20.05 -7.33
N ALA A 31 11.62 19.48 -8.52
CA ALA A 31 10.27 19.21 -8.95
C ALA A 31 9.69 18.20 -7.97
N LEU A 32 8.80 18.66 -7.09
CA LEU A 32 7.88 17.75 -6.42
C LEU A 32 7.21 16.94 -7.54
N PRO A 33 7.08 15.61 -7.43
CA PRO A 33 6.24 14.89 -8.37
C PRO A 33 4.90 15.62 -8.44
N ASP A 34 4.43 15.84 -9.66
CA ASP A 34 3.23 16.63 -9.87
C ASP A 34 2.11 15.99 -9.04
N ALA A 35 1.61 16.72 -8.04
CA ALA A 35 0.51 16.22 -7.21
C ALA A 35 -0.74 15.92 -8.07
N GLN A 36 -0.81 16.45 -9.31
CA GLN A 36 -1.83 16.11 -10.32
C GLN A 36 -1.55 14.81 -11.09
N SER A 37 -0.36 14.22 -10.98
CA SER A 37 -0.07 12.89 -11.55
C SER A 37 -0.78 11.77 -10.79
N HIS A 38 -1.12 12.02 -9.52
CA HIS A 38 -1.94 11.14 -8.70
C HIS A 38 -3.42 11.48 -8.91
N ARG A 39 -4.18 10.55 -9.50
CA ARG A 39 -5.57 10.77 -9.90
C ARG A 39 -6.58 10.32 -8.85
N GLY A 40 -6.19 9.42 -7.94
CA GLY A 40 -7.05 8.86 -6.90
C GLY A 40 -6.48 8.88 -5.48
N VAL A 41 -7.27 8.37 -4.53
CA VAL A 41 -6.83 8.11 -3.15
C VAL A 41 -5.68 7.08 -3.15
N VAL A 42 -5.74 6.08 -4.02
CA VAL A 42 -4.64 5.17 -4.32
C VAL A 42 -4.60 4.99 -5.84
N ASP A 43 -3.47 5.28 -6.47
CA ASP A 43 -3.26 5.04 -7.91
C ASP A 43 -2.62 3.67 -8.14
N ASP A 44 -1.66 3.31 -7.29
CA ASP A 44 -0.90 2.07 -7.40
C ASP A 44 -0.68 1.47 -6.02
N THR A 45 -0.58 0.15 -5.93
CA THR A 45 -0.14 -0.54 -4.71
C THR A 45 0.79 -1.68 -5.06
N TRP A 46 1.90 -1.77 -4.33
CA TRP A 46 2.82 -2.89 -4.36
C TRP A 46 2.68 -3.72 -3.10
N ILE A 47 2.47 -5.01 -3.28
CA ILE A 47 2.46 -6.01 -2.22
C ILE A 47 3.75 -6.82 -2.37
N VAL A 48 4.63 -6.69 -1.38
CA VAL A 48 5.95 -7.31 -1.36
C VAL A 48 5.93 -8.45 -0.36
N ALA A 49 5.92 -9.68 -0.86
CA ALA A 49 5.84 -10.89 -0.05
C ALA A 49 7.17 -11.65 -0.05
N PRO A 50 7.74 -12.01 1.11
CA PRO A 50 8.93 -12.84 1.17
C PRO A 50 8.65 -14.24 0.60
N LYS A 51 9.52 -14.74 -0.28
CA LYS A 51 9.44 -16.13 -0.77
C LYS A 51 9.76 -17.13 0.35
N ARG A 52 10.45 -16.69 1.41
CA ARG A 52 10.76 -17.47 2.61
C ARG A 52 10.46 -16.67 3.87
N LEU A 53 9.70 -17.27 4.77
CA LEU A 53 9.46 -16.82 6.14
C LEU A 53 10.16 -17.79 7.12
N PRO A 54 10.40 -17.40 8.38
CA PRO A 54 10.81 -18.37 9.39
C PRO A 54 9.72 -19.44 9.59
N GLY A 55 10.00 -20.66 9.12
CA GLY A 55 9.08 -21.80 9.24
C GLY A 55 8.06 -21.94 8.10
N ALA A 56 8.15 -21.17 7.01
CA ALA A 56 7.25 -21.32 5.87
C ALA A 56 7.85 -20.82 4.54
N THR A 57 7.43 -21.39 3.42
CA THR A 57 7.86 -21.01 2.06
C THR A 57 6.66 -20.62 1.20
N LEU A 58 6.78 -19.55 0.42
CA LEU A 58 5.76 -19.15 -0.54
C LEU A 58 5.71 -20.17 -1.69
N ALA A 59 4.55 -20.80 -1.85
CA ALA A 59 4.33 -21.87 -2.81
C ALA A 59 3.59 -21.38 -4.06
N ALA A 60 2.68 -20.42 -3.92
CA ALA A 60 1.96 -19.83 -5.04
C ALA A 60 1.57 -18.37 -4.77
N VAL A 61 1.40 -17.62 -5.86
CA VAL A 61 0.86 -16.26 -5.85
C VAL A 61 -0.20 -16.16 -6.94
N LYS A 62 -1.21 -15.32 -6.71
CA LYS A 62 -2.18 -14.93 -7.72
C LYS A 62 -2.50 -13.45 -7.56
N ASN A 63 -2.39 -12.71 -8.66
CA ASN A 63 -2.83 -11.32 -8.75
C ASN A 63 -4.17 -11.30 -9.49
N TYR A 64 -5.27 -11.00 -8.80
CA TYR A 64 -6.59 -11.01 -9.43
C TYR A 64 -6.80 -9.81 -10.36
N ALA A 65 -6.00 -8.74 -10.20
CA ALA A 65 -6.01 -7.62 -11.13
C ALA A 65 -5.60 -8.04 -12.56
N ASP A 66 -4.75 -9.07 -12.70
CA ASP A 66 -4.36 -9.61 -14.01
C ASP A 66 -5.56 -10.30 -14.72
N GLU A 67 -6.60 -10.66 -13.96
CA GLU A 67 -7.86 -11.24 -14.45
C GLU A 67 -8.99 -10.20 -14.53
N GLY A 68 -8.70 -8.93 -14.26
CA GLY A 68 -9.68 -7.83 -14.27
C GLY A 68 -10.49 -7.68 -12.98
N ASP A 69 -10.14 -8.39 -11.90
CA ASP A 69 -10.79 -8.27 -10.59
C ASP A 69 -9.83 -7.67 -9.56
N ILE A 70 -9.62 -6.36 -9.64
CA ILE A 70 -8.72 -5.64 -8.74
C ILE A 70 -9.24 -5.62 -7.29
N ALA A 71 -10.55 -5.69 -7.09
CA ALA A 71 -11.18 -5.69 -5.76
C ALA A 71 -10.88 -6.98 -4.99
N ALA A 72 -10.68 -8.11 -5.68
CA ALA A 72 -10.19 -9.35 -5.08
C ALA A 72 -8.72 -9.29 -4.65
N GLY A 73 -7.97 -8.28 -5.11
CA GLY A 73 -6.58 -8.02 -4.71
C GLY A 73 -5.63 -9.13 -5.12
N VAL A 74 -4.92 -9.70 -4.14
CA VAL A 74 -3.98 -10.81 -4.37
C VAL A 74 -4.22 -11.95 -3.39
N SER A 75 -3.83 -13.16 -3.79
CA SER A 75 -3.66 -14.29 -2.88
C SER A 75 -2.24 -14.83 -2.91
N LEU A 76 -1.79 -15.29 -1.75
CA LEU A 76 -0.52 -15.94 -1.51
C LEU A 76 -0.82 -17.27 -0.83
N ARG A 77 -0.16 -18.34 -1.25
CA ARG A 77 -0.19 -19.63 -0.57
C ARG A 77 1.18 -19.94 -0.01
N TYR A 78 1.25 -20.22 1.28
CA TYR A 78 2.46 -20.68 1.95
C TYR A 78 2.37 -22.17 2.29
N HIS A 79 3.51 -22.83 2.24
CA HIS A 79 3.73 -24.14 2.83
C HIS A 79 4.39 -23.93 4.20
N ILE A 80 3.82 -24.49 5.27
CA ILE A 80 4.39 -24.43 6.62
C ILE A 80 5.31 -25.63 6.83
N ASP A 81 6.54 -25.39 7.27
CA ASP A 81 7.56 -26.45 7.40
C ASP A 81 7.11 -27.56 8.36
N GLY A 82 7.15 -28.80 7.87
CA GLY A 82 6.77 -29.99 8.65
C GLY A 82 5.28 -29.99 9.03
N ALA A 83 4.44 -29.37 8.19
CA ALA A 83 2.98 -29.34 8.33
C ALA A 83 2.29 -29.25 6.96
N ASP A 84 2.69 -30.12 6.04
CA ASP A 84 2.25 -30.16 4.65
C ASP A 84 0.73 -30.39 4.50
N TRP A 85 0.07 -30.89 5.55
CA TRP A 85 -1.38 -31.06 5.64
C TRP A 85 -2.15 -29.76 5.96
N ILE A 86 -1.45 -28.67 6.25
CA ILE A 86 -2.04 -27.35 6.49
C ILE A 86 -1.98 -26.53 5.20
N ILE A 87 -3.14 -26.08 4.75
CA ILE A 87 -3.29 -25.11 3.68
C ILE A 87 -3.24 -23.71 4.30
N ALA A 88 -2.17 -22.95 4.03
CA ALA A 88 -2.01 -21.58 4.52
C ALA A 88 -2.20 -20.57 3.39
N ASP A 89 -3.44 -20.07 3.25
CA ASP A 89 -3.80 -19.06 2.26
C ASP A 89 -3.86 -17.66 2.90
N VAL A 90 -3.33 -16.68 2.20
CA VAL A 90 -3.31 -15.28 2.60
C VAL A 90 -3.92 -14.46 1.47
N PHE A 91 -4.94 -13.68 1.78
CA PHE A 91 -5.60 -12.78 0.83
C PHE A 91 -5.35 -11.35 1.29
N ILE A 92 -4.90 -10.50 0.37
CA ILE A 92 -4.64 -9.08 0.63
C ILE A 92 -5.42 -8.29 -0.40
N TYR A 93 -6.40 -7.52 0.06
CA TYR A 93 -7.35 -6.84 -0.83
C TYR A 93 -7.68 -5.42 -0.35
N PRO A 94 -7.97 -4.50 -1.28
CA PRO A 94 -8.19 -3.09 -0.95
C PRO A 94 -9.37 -2.92 0.00
N ALA A 95 -9.21 -2.04 0.99
CA ALA A 95 -10.24 -1.74 1.98
C ALA A 95 -10.55 -0.24 2.09
N GLY A 96 -9.59 0.62 1.73
CA GLY A 96 -9.73 2.08 1.87
C GLY A 96 -9.43 2.55 3.30
N GLU A 97 -9.72 3.83 3.58
CA GLU A 97 -9.50 4.46 4.89
C GLU A 97 -10.72 4.27 5.80
N GLY A 98 -10.48 3.93 7.07
CA GLY A 98 -11.55 3.83 8.05
C GLY A 98 -11.05 3.61 9.47
N ASP A 99 -11.98 3.80 10.42
CA ASP A 99 -11.75 3.43 11.82
C ASP A 99 -11.47 1.93 11.95
N SER A 100 -10.41 1.56 12.67
CA SER A 100 -9.94 0.16 12.70
C SER A 100 -10.99 -0.81 13.23
N SER A 101 -11.81 -0.41 14.20
CA SER A 101 -12.86 -1.29 14.76
C SER A 101 -13.98 -1.54 13.75
N LYS A 102 -14.40 -0.49 13.02
CA LYS A 102 -15.39 -0.59 11.95
C LYS A 102 -14.87 -1.41 10.77
N MET A 103 -13.61 -1.17 10.38
CA MET A 103 -12.97 -1.90 9.28
C MET A 103 -12.81 -3.39 9.61
N LEU A 104 -12.42 -3.75 10.83
CA LEU A 104 -12.34 -5.14 11.25
C LEU A 104 -13.72 -5.82 11.28
N LYS A 105 -14.78 -5.09 11.68
CA LYS A 105 -16.15 -5.60 11.56
C LYS A 105 -16.54 -5.82 10.09
N GLN A 106 -16.28 -4.85 9.22
CA GLN A 106 -16.54 -4.97 7.78
C GLN A 106 -15.82 -6.18 7.19
N ALA A 107 -14.53 -6.39 7.52
CA ALA A 107 -13.78 -7.56 7.05
C ALA A 107 -14.45 -8.88 7.45
N ALA A 108 -14.98 -8.96 8.67
CA ALA A 108 -15.68 -10.15 9.17
C ALA A 108 -17.02 -10.37 8.45
N ASP A 109 -17.77 -9.29 8.21
CA ASP A 109 -19.04 -9.33 7.48
C ASP A 109 -18.80 -9.72 6.00
N ASP A 110 -17.81 -9.12 5.33
CA ASP A 110 -17.40 -9.45 3.96
C ASP A 110 -16.94 -10.90 3.83
N PHE A 111 -16.20 -11.40 4.84
CA PHE A 111 -15.76 -12.79 4.82
C PHE A 111 -16.94 -13.75 4.92
N ARG A 112 -17.91 -13.47 5.80
CA ARG A 112 -19.15 -14.27 5.89
C ARG A 112 -19.92 -14.24 4.58
N GLU A 113 -20.12 -13.06 4.00
CA GLU A 113 -20.80 -12.94 2.70
C GLU A 113 -20.08 -13.74 1.59
N SER A 114 -18.74 -13.71 1.57
CA SER A 114 -17.96 -14.48 0.59
C SER A 114 -18.14 -16.00 0.75
N VAL A 115 -18.30 -16.48 1.98
CA VAL A 115 -18.57 -17.89 2.28
C VAL A 115 -20.00 -18.25 1.93
N ASP A 116 -20.98 -17.41 2.26
CA ASP A 116 -22.39 -17.59 1.89
C ASP A 116 -22.56 -17.60 0.37
N PHE A 117 -21.79 -16.77 -0.35
CA PHE A 117 -21.71 -16.82 -1.80
C PHE A 117 -21.14 -18.16 -2.30
N ALA A 118 -20.01 -18.62 -1.72
CA ALA A 118 -19.42 -19.90 -2.09
C ALA A 118 -20.35 -21.10 -1.81
N GLU A 119 -21.13 -21.06 -0.74
CA GLU A 119 -22.14 -22.08 -0.44
C GLU A 119 -23.29 -22.07 -1.46
N ARG A 120 -23.79 -20.88 -1.84
CA ARG A 120 -24.79 -20.74 -2.92
C ARG A 120 -24.29 -21.27 -4.26
N GLN A 121 -22.99 -21.11 -4.55
CA GLN A 121 -22.34 -21.66 -5.74
C GLN A 121 -21.99 -23.16 -5.61
N GLN A 122 -22.35 -23.81 -4.50
CA GLN A 122 -22.04 -25.22 -4.22
C GLN A 122 -20.53 -25.53 -4.21
N ILE A 123 -19.69 -24.50 -4.01
CA ILE A 123 -18.24 -24.61 -3.83
C ILE A 123 -17.95 -25.13 -2.42
N TYR A 124 -18.67 -24.59 -1.43
CA TYR A 124 -18.70 -25.08 -0.05
C TYR A 124 -20.05 -25.71 0.25
N ARG A 125 -20.07 -26.68 1.16
CA ARG A 125 -21.31 -27.27 1.71
C ARG A 125 -21.18 -27.41 3.21
N ASN A 126 -22.30 -27.58 3.90
CA ASN A 126 -22.34 -27.86 5.34
C ASN A 126 -21.48 -26.87 6.14
N VAL A 127 -21.68 -25.59 5.91
CA VAL A 127 -20.88 -24.54 6.54
C VAL A 127 -21.31 -24.35 7.99
N TRP A 128 -20.35 -24.39 8.91
CA TRP A 128 -20.55 -24.08 10.32
C TRP A 128 -19.54 -23.06 10.81
N TRP A 129 -20.04 -21.99 11.39
CA TRP A 129 -19.22 -20.98 12.07
C TRP A 129 -19.10 -21.31 13.55
N GLY A 130 -17.90 -21.17 14.10
CA GLY A 130 -17.73 -21.07 15.55
C GLY A 130 -17.79 -19.62 16.02
N ASP A 131 -17.55 -19.41 17.31
CA ASP A 131 -17.60 -18.08 17.91
C ASP A 131 -16.47 -17.18 17.39
N GLU A 132 -16.86 -16.01 16.89
CA GLU A 132 -15.91 -14.96 16.53
C GLU A 132 -15.30 -14.33 17.79
N ALA A 133 -13.98 -14.18 17.80
CA ALA A 133 -13.24 -13.65 18.93
C ALA A 133 -12.29 -12.51 18.51
N PRO A 134 -11.97 -11.55 19.40
CA PRO A 134 -10.85 -10.65 19.19
C PRO A 134 -9.55 -11.44 19.10
N TYR A 135 -8.64 -10.99 18.24
CA TYR A 135 -7.29 -11.55 18.11
C TYR A 135 -6.26 -10.43 18.12
N THR A 136 -5.04 -10.72 18.58
CA THR A 136 -3.93 -9.77 18.54
C THR A 136 -2.67 -10.49 18.09
N ALA A 137 -2.18 -10.13 16.91
CA ALA A 137 -0.90 -10.62 16.43
C ALA A 137 0.23 -9.90 17.17
N SER A 138 1.21 -10.66 17.65
CA SER A 138 2.46 -10.12 18.19
C SER A 138 3.50 -10.09 17.08
N LEU A 139 4.03 -8.89 16.82
CA LEU A 139 4.98 -8.60 15.77
C LEU A 139 6.36 -8.26 16.35
N ALA A 140 7.38 -8.25 15.50
CA ALA A 140 8.74 -7.92 15.87
C ALA A 140 8.84 -6.54 16.56
N GLY A 141 9.76 -6.43 17.52
CA GLY A 141 9.95 -5.21 18.31
C GLY A 141 8.80 -4.92 19.29
N GLY A 142 7.96 -5.91 19.61
CA GLY A 142 6.87 -5.79 20.58
C GLY A 142 5.64 -5.07 20.05
N LYS A 143 5.57 -4.81 18.75
CA LYS A 143 4.38 -4.24 18.10
C LYS A 143 3.22 -5.24 18.19
N LYS A 144 2.01 -4.71 18.29
CA LYS A 144 0.78 -5.50 18.30
C LYS A 144 -0.12 -5.03 17.16
N LEU A 145 -0.77 -5.98 16.48
CA LEU A 145 -1.78 -5.69 15.47
C LEU A 145 -3.09 -6.35 15.87
N GLU A 146 -4.12 -5.54 16.01
CA GLU A 146 -5.48 -6.01 16.31
C GLU A 146 -6.09 -6.70 15.10
N GLY A 147 -6.87 -7.75 15.37
CA GLY A 147 -7.57 -8.51 14.35
C GLY A 147 -8.78 -9.24 14.91
N ARG A 148 -9.42 -10.03 14.05
CA ARG A 148 -10.56 -10.89 14.39
C ARG A 148 -10.22 -12.33 14.04
N PHE A 149 -10.62 -13.25 14.90
CA PHE A 149 -10.52 -14.69 14.67
C PHE A 149 -11.91 -15.25 14.38
N LEU A 150 -12.05 -15.96 13.26
CA LEU A 150 -13.29 -16.59 12.82
C LEU A 150 -13.01 -18.07 12.49
N PRO A 151 -13.36 -19.00 13.39
CA PRO A 151 -13.31 -20.43 13.09
C PRO A 151 -14.47 -20.82 12.17
N ILE A 152 -14.18 -21.63 11.16
CA ILE A 152 -15.16 -22.15 10.21
C ILE A 152 -14.87 -23.62 9.91
N VAL A 153 -15.93 -24.43 9.82
CA VAL A 153 -15.89 -25.80 9.31
C VAL A 153 -16.76 -25.85 8.05
N PHE A 154 -16.29 -26.53 7.00
CA PHE A 154 -17.01 -26.62 5.72
C PHE A 154 -16.57 -27.86 4.95
N ASP A 155 -17.45 -28.41 4.13
CA ASP A 155 -17.15 -29.44 3.13
C ASP A 155 -16.66 -28.75 1.84
N ALA A 156 -15.42 -29.04 1.46
CA ALA A 156 -14.82 -28.59 0.20
C ALA A 156 -14.65 -29.78 -0.74
N GLN A 157 -15.68 -30.06 -1.54
CA GLN A 157 -15.63 -31.09 -2.59
C GLN A 157 -15.18 -32.48 -2.06
N GLN A 158 -15.82 -32.95 -0.98
CA GLN A 158 -15.71 -34.28 -0.33
C GLN A 158 -14.81 -34.36 0.91
N ASP A 159 -14.03 -33.32 1.22
CA ASP A 159 -13.27 -33.26 2.47
C ASP A 159 -13.90 -32.26 3.44
N MET A 160 -14.22 -32.72 4.64
CA MET A 160 -14.57 -31.85 5.75
C MET A 160 -13.31 -31.13 6.24
N LEU A 161 -13.26 -29.82 6.03
CA LEU A 161 -12.17 -28.96 6.45
C LEU A 161 -12.57 -28.12 7.66
N THR A 162 -11.61 -27.95 8.56
CA THR A 162 -11.64 -26.91 9.58
C THR A 162 -10.65 -25.82 9.19
N SER A 163 -11.06 -24.56 9.33
CA SER A 163 -10.25 -23.41 8.98
C SER A 163 -10.28 -22.37 10.09
N ARG A 164 -9.09 -21.91 10.46
CA ARG A 164 -8.87 -20.80 11.35
C ARG A 164 -8.61 -19.57 10.50
N ALA A 165 -9.62 -18.70 10.37
CA ALA A 165 -9.49 -17.45 9.65
C ALA A 165 -9.11 -16.31 10.61
N TYR A 166 -8.13 -15.52 10.22
CA TYR A 166 -7.66 -14.35 10.95
C TYR A 166 -7.72 -13.14 10.03
N LEU A 167 -8.40 -12.09 10.47
CA LEU A 167 -8.65 -10.89 9.70
C LEU A 167 -7.93 -9.71 10.35
N PHE A 168 -7.21 -8.94 9.54
CA PHE A 168 -6.52 -7.72 9.94
C PHE A 168 -6.87 -6.59 8.99
N TYR A 169 -6.84 -5.36 9.51
CA TYR A 169 -6.88 -4.15 8.72
C TYR A 169 -5.56 -3.40 8.91
N ARG A 170 -4.82 -3.17 7.82
CA ARG A 170 -3.49 -2.56 7.86
C ARG A 170 -3.25 -1.78 6.57
N LYS A 171 -2.79 -0.53 6.70
CA LYS A 171 -2.30 0.28 5.58
C LYS A 171 -3.32 0.41 4.43
N LEU A 172 -4.61 0.59 4.73
CA LEU A 172 -5.74 0.66 3.77
C LEU A 172 -6.17 -0.68 3.13
N TYR A 173 -5.66 -1.81 3.64
CA TYR A 173 -5.93 -3.14 3.12
C TYR A 173 -6.48 -4.06 4.19
N PHE A 174 -7.33 -5.00 3.76
CA PHE A 174 -7.64 -6.19 4.53
C PHE A 174 -6.61 -7.27 4.26
N VAL A 175 -6.15 -7.92 5.33
CA VAL A 175 -5.30 -9.11 5.27
C VAL A 175 -6.06 -10.25 5.94
N LYS A 176 -6.50 -11.22 5.13
CA LYS A 176 -7.20 -12.42 5.58
C LYS A 176 -6.26 -13.61 5.48
N ILE A 177 -5.94 -14.22 6.61
CA ILE A 177 -5.12 -15.43 6.70
C ILE A 177 -6.04 -16.60 7.04
N ARG A 178 -6.07 -17.63 6.20
CA ARG A 178 -6.82 -18.87 6.44
C ARG A 178 -5.84 -20.02 6.57
N LEU A 179 -5.84 -20.65 7.74
CA LEU A 179 -5.12 -21.90 7.97
C LEU A 179 -6.15 -23.02 8.02
N SER A 180 -6.14 -23.90 7.02
CA SER A 180 -7.15 -24.94 6.86
C SER A 180 -6.52 -26.33 6.87
N THR A 181 -7.20 -27.30 7.46
CA THR A 181 -6.80 -28.71 7.43
C THR A 181 -8.04 -29.60 7.60
N THR A 182 -7.87 -30.93 7.55
CA THR A 182 -8.96 -31.87 7.84
C THR A 182 -9.37 -31.79 9.31
N VAL A 183 -10.62 -32.12 9.64
CA VAL A 183 -11.13 -31.99 11.02
C VAL A 183 -10.27 -32.77 12.05
N ASP A 184 -9.70 -33.91 11.66
CA ASP A 184 -8.89 -34.77 12.53
C ASP A 184 -7.54 -34.14 12.93
N ALA A 185 -7.09 -33.09 12.25
CA ALA A 185 -5.80 -32.43 12.47
C ALA A 185 -5.93 -31.01 13.07
N VAL A 186 -7.10 -30.65 13.61
CA VAL A 186 -7.41 -29.28 14.07
C VAL A 186 -6.44 -28.73 15.11
N ASP A 187 -5.99 -29.56 16.06
CA ASP A 187 -5.10 -29.14 17.15
C ASP A 187 -3.77 -28.59 16.61
N SER A 188 -3.29 -29.17 15.49
CA SER A 188 -2.05 -28.75 14.83
C SER A 188 -2.12 -27.33 14.24
N LEU A 189 -3.33 -26.82 13.96
CA LEU A 189 -3.50 -25.45 13.45
C LEU A 189 -3.21 -24.41 14.53
N ALA A 190 -3.73 -24.62 15.75
CA ALA A 190 -3.64 -23.63 16.83
C ALA A 190 -2.18 -23.41 17.25
N GLU A 191 -1.41 -24.49 17.38
CA GLU A 191 0.00 -24.44 17.79
C GLU A 191 0.91 -23.68 16.82
N ARG A 192 0.54 -23.64 15.53
CA ARG A 192 1.37 -23.08 14.45
C ARG A 192 0.91 -21.70 14.00
N ALA A 193 -0.35 -21.35 14.26
CA ALA A 193 -0.98 -20.14 13.76
C ALA A 193 -0.24 -18.87 14.19
N ASP A 194 -0.04 -18.67 15.50
CA ASP A 194 0.46 -17.39 16.02
C ASP A 194 1.85 -17.05 15.46
N LYS A 195 2.74 -18.05 15.39
CA LYS A 195 4.08 -17.87 14.84
C LYS A 195 4.06 -17.59 13.34
N PHE A 196 3.25 -18.33 12.57
CA PHE A 196 3.11 -18.09 11.13
C PHE A 196 2.55 -16.69 10.85
N ILE A 197 1.47 -16.31 11.54
CA ILE A 197 0.81 -15.01 11.40
C ILE A 197 1.76 -13.86 11.74
N GLY A 198 2.47 -13.94 12.87
CA GLY A 198 3.44 -12.92 13.26
C GLY A 198 4.54 -12.74 12.20
N ASN A 199 5.17 -13.84 11.78
CA ASN A 199 6.21 -13.81 10.76
C ASN A 199 5.72 -13.29 9.40
N LEU A 200 4.51 -13.66 8.99
CA LEU A 200 3.89 -13.20 7.75
C LEU A 200 3.62 -11.70 7.80
N LEU A 201 3.01 -11.21 8.88
CA LEU A 201 2.64 -9.79 9.02
C LEU A 201 3.86 -8.87 9.17
N ASP A 202 4.95 -9.37 9.75
CA ASP A 202 6.25 -8.67 9.76
C ASP A 202 6.95 -8.69 8.40
N GLY A 203 6.82 -9.81 7.66
CA GLY A 203 7.52 -10.02 6.41
C GLY A 203 6.86 -9.36 5.20
N VAL A 204 5.53 -9.35 5.14
CA VAL A 204 4.77 -8.78 4.03
C VAL A 204 4.67 -7.27 4.19
N ASP A 205 5.06 -6.55 3.14
CA ASP A 205 4.89 -5.12 3.05
C ASP A 205 3.83 -4.74 2.01
N ILE A 206 3.07 -3.70 2.32
CA ILE A 206 2.04 -3.12 1.46
C ILE A 206 2.37 -1.65 1.36
N VAL A 207 2.56 -1.16 0.14
CA VAL A 207 2.87 0.24 -0.13
C VAL A 207 1.96 0.74 -1.24
N SER A 208 1.10 1.67 -0.89
CA SER A 208 0.27 2.41 -1.83
C SER A 208 0.94 3.72 -2.24
N VAL A 209 0.75 4.10 -3.50
CA VAL A 209 1.13 5.41 -4.03
C VAL A 209 -0.12 6.14 -4.46
N GLY A 210 -0.22 7.43 -4.12
CA GLY A 210 -1.34 8.28 -4.47
C GLY A 210 -1.55 9.41 -3.48
N GLY A 211 -2.74 10.01 -3.51
CA GLY A 211 -3.11 11.03 -2.53
C GLY A 211 -3.27 10.48 -1.11
N CYS A 212 -3.58 9.19 -0.95
CA CYS A 212 -3.80 8.53 0.34
C CYS A 212 -4.88 9.21 1.20
N GLY A 213 -5.83 9.92 0.58
CA GLY A 213 -6.83 10.75 1.28
C GLY A 213 -6.26 12.04 1.86
N LYS A 214 -4.97 12.33 1.60
CA LYS A 214 -4.19 13.42 2.18
C LYS A 214 -3.61 14.31 1.09
N LYS A 215 -3.30 15.55 1.47
CA LYS A 215 -2.58 16.49 0.60
C LYS A 215 -1.22 16.77 1.22
N MET A 216 -0.17 16.69 0.41
CA MET A 216 1.15 17.12 0.82
C MET A 216 1.15 18.63 1.08
N ASP A 217 1.43 19.02 2.32
CA ASP A 217 1.51 20.42 2.75
C ASP A 217 2.96 20.82 3.03
N ILE A 218 3.40 21.91 2.42
CA ILE A 218 4.77 22.43 2.57
C ILE A 218 4.67 23.88 3.00
N MET A 219 5.02 24.11 4.26
CA MET A 219 4.96 25.40 4.93
C MET A 219 6.33 26.06 4.89
N ALA A 220 6.39 27.30 4.41
CA ALA A 220 7.57 28.15 4.55
C ALA A 220 7.45 28.96 5.86
N LEU A 221 8.33 28.68 6.82
CA LEU A 221 8.38 29.35 8.11
C LEU A 221 9.25 30.62 8.01
N PRO A 222 8.70 31.82 8.26
CA PRO A 222 9.47 33.05 8.42
C PRO A 222 10.60 32.90 9.44
N SER A 223 11.66 33.70 9.29
CA SER A 223 12.77 33.74 10.26
C SER A 223 12.24 33.96 11.68
N GLY A 224 12.60 33.06 12.60
CA GLY A 224 12.19 33.13 14.00
C GLY A 224 10.86 32.44 14.33
N GLN A 225 10.10 31.96 13.33
CA GLN A 225 8.98 31.06 13.59
C GLN A 225 9.45 29.61 13.72
N THR A 226 8.83 28.89 14.66
CA THR A 226 9.06 27.47 14.87
C THR A 226 7.99 26.64 14.16
N ALA A 227 8.35 25.40 13.80
CA ALA A 227 7.39 24.44 13.28
C ALA A 227 6.29 24.14 14.32
N PRO A 228 5.12 23.59 13.89
CA PRO A 228 4.11 23.10 14.82
C PRO A 228 4.70 22.12 15.84
N ALA A 229 4.13 22.07 17.05
CA ALA A 229 4.71 21.36 18.19
C ALA A 229 4.82 19.83 17.97
N ASP A 230 3.97 19.26 17.13
CA ASP A 230 3.96 17.85 16.76
C ASP A 230 4.96 17.50 15.63
N PHE A 231 5.57 18.51 15.00
CA PHE A 231 6.56 18.28 13.95
C PHE A 231 7.91 17.91 14.57
N THR A 232 8.51 16.85 14.05
CA THR A 232 9.86 16.41 14.40
C THR A 232 10.70 16.38 13.14
N ASP A 233 11.94 16.90 13.20
CA ASP A 233 12.79 17.10 12.02
C ASP A 233 12.10 17.89 10.90
N SER A 234 11.29 18.89 11.24
CA SER A 234 10.53 19.71 10.28
C SER A 234 9.46 18.95 9.48
N VAL A 235 9.03 17.78 9.93
CA VAL A 235 8.04 16.96 9.24
C VAL A 235 6.93 16.54 10.22
N SER A 236 5.69 16.44 9.75
CA SER A 236 4.55 15.92 10.52
C SER A 236 4.74 14.43 10.87
N PRO A 237 4.04 13.89 11.88
CA PRO A 237 4.15 12.48 12.25
C PRO A 237 3.84 11.50 11.11
N ASP A 238 2.91 11.85 10.22
CA ASP A 238 2.51 11.02 9.07
C ASP A 238 3.33 11.28 7.79
N GLY A 239 4.20 12.30 7.80
CA GLY A 239 5.02 12.66 6.65
C GLY A 239 4.32 13.47 5.57
N PHE A 240 3.05 13.89 5.75
CA PHE A 240 2.31 14.71 4.78
C PHE A 240 2.39 16.22 5.03
N GLY A 241 3.07 16.66 6.09
CA GLY A 241 3.38 18.05 6.36
C GLY A 241 4.89 18.27 6.45
N ILE A 242 5.42 19.31 5.81
CA ILE A 242 6.83 19.72 5.87
C ILE A 242 6.90 21.21 6.21
N ALA A 243 7.74 21.59 7.17
CA ALA A 243 7.95 22.97 7.58
C ALA A 243 9.41 23.40 7.35
N ILE A 244 9.65 24.24 6.35
CA ILE A 244 10.99 24.69 5.95
C ILE A 244 11.23 26.12 6.43
N SER A 245 12.36 26.36 7.10
CA SER A 245 12.77 27.72 7.47
C SER A 245 13.15 28.52 6.22
N MET A 246 12.61 29.73 6.10
CA MET A 246 12.92 30.65 5.02
C MET A 246 14.37 31.15 5.14
N SER A 247 15.29 30.42 4.51
CA SER A 247 16.46 31.01 3.86
C SER A 247 16.10 31.30 2.39
N LYS A 248 16.76 32.26 1.73
CA LYS A 248 16.43 32.69 0.35
C LYS A 248 16.12 31.48 -0.54
N ALA A 249 14.89 31.41 -1.08
CA ALA A 249 14.45 30.29 -1.91
C ALA A 249 15.42 30.10 -3.09
N GLY A 250 15.78 28.85 -3.38
CA GLY A 250 16.83 28.52 -4.36
C GLY A 250 18.27 28.63 -3.82
N GLY A 251 18.48 29.06 -2.58
CA GLY A 251 19.77 29.01 -1.90
C GLY A 251 20.16 27.57 -1.52
N ALA A 252 21.47 27.29 -1.46
CA ALA A 252 22.00 25.95 -1.13
C ALA A 252 21.50 25.42 0.23
N THR A 253 21.24 26.31 1.19
CA THR A 253 20.67 25.97 2.51
C THR A 253 19.23 25.50 2.42
N TYR A 254 18.38 26.20 1.65
CA TYR A 254 16.99 25.82 1.41
C TYR A 254 16.92 24.45 0.73
N ALA A 255 17.72 24.24 -0.31
CA ALA A 255 17.79 22.98 -1.03
C ALA A 255 18.15 21.81 -0.11
N THR A 256 19.18 21.97 0.72
CA THR A 256 19.63 20.94 1.66
C THR A 256 18.58 20.62 2.72
N GLN A 257 17.91 21.64 3.27
CA GLN A 257 16.81 21.44 4.24
C GLN A 257 15.64 20.69 3.60
N MET A 258 15.25 21.09 2.38
CA MET A 258 14.17 20.45 1.65
C MET A 258 14.49 18.97 1.37
N THR A 259 15.69 18.65 0.87
CA THR A 259 16.09 17.25 0.62
C THR A 259 16.03 16.40 1.87
N ARG A 260 16.51 16.93 3.02
CA ARG A 260 16.47 16.21 4.29
C ARG A 260 15.03 15.99 4.75
N ALA A 261 14.18 17.03 4.70
CA ALA A 261 12.78 16.92 5.10
C ALA A 261 12.01 15.94 4.20
N MET A 262 12.24 15.96 2.88
CA MET A 262 11.63 15.01 1.94
C MET A 262 12.03 13.57 2.23
N ALA A 263 13.30 13.31 2.56
CA ALA A 263 13.74 11.97 2.94
C ALA A 263 13.13 11.48 4.27
N VAL A 264 12.85 12.40 5.21
CA VAL A 264 12.11 12.08 6.44
C VAL A 264 10.63 11.82 6.13
N ALA A 265 9.99 12.69 5.34
CA ALA A 265 8.60 12.56 4.90
C ALA A 265 8.37 11.22 4.18
N ALA A 266 9.20 10.88 3.19
CA ALA A 266 9.11 9.61 2.47
C ALA A 266 9.18 8.40 3.41
N ARG A 267 10.11 8.40 4.36
CA ARG A 267 10.21 7.29 5.34
C ARG A 267 8.97 7.17 6.23
N ARG A 268 8.38 8.29 6.66
CA ARG A 268 7.16 8.29 7.48
C ARG A 268 5.93 7.85 6.69
N GLN A 269 5.78 8.33 5.47
CA GLN A 269 4.72 7.91 4.54
C GLN A 269 4.81 6.40 4.22
N LEU A 270 6.01 5.88 3.94
CA LEU A 270 6.18 4.43 3.74
C LEU A 270 5.86 3.61 4.99
N ALA A 271 6.16 4.14 6.18
CA ALA A 271 5.83 3.48 7.44
C ALA A 271 4.29 3.39 7.67
N THR A 272 3.53 4.40 7.22
CA THR A 272 2.05 4.35 7.23
C THR A 272 1.47 3.53 6.07
N GLY A 273 2.32 3.10 5.12
CA GLY A 273 1.97 2.25 4.00
C GLY A 273 1.38 3.00 2.80
N CYS A 274 1.43 4.33 2.81
CA CYS A 274 0.94 5.12 1.68
C CYS A 274 1.78 6.37 1.48
N THR A 275 2.20 6.64 0.24
CA THR A 275 3.06 7.78 -0.09
C THR A 275 2.58 8.55 -1.31
N SER A 276 2.63 9.87 -1.23
CA SER A 276 2.41 10.79 -2.36
C SER A 276 3.72 11.18 -3.06
N LEU A 277 4.82 10.52 -2.70
CA LEU A 277 6.15 10.77 -3.23
C LEU A 277 6.53 9.63 -4.17
N ASN A 278 7.50 9.89 -5.06
CA ASN A 278 8.03 8.86 -5.95
C ASN A 278 8.52 7.65 -5.15
N TYR A 279 7.84 6.53 -5.34
CA TYR A 279 8.22 5.26 -4.75
C TYR A 279 8.86 4.37 -5.82
N LYS A 280 10.00 3.77 -5.47
CA LYS A 280 10.67 2.78 -6.30
C LYS A 280 10.49 1.42 -5.61
N PRO A 281 9.54 0.57 -6.04
CA PRO A 281 9.36 -0.74 -5.44
C PRO A 281 10.63 -1.59 -5.63
N PRO A 282 10.87 -2.57 -4.75
CA PRO A 282 11.87 -3.60 -5.03
C PRO A 282 11.49 -4.36 -6.30
N GLY A 283 12.49 -4.93 -7.00
CA GLY A 283 12.23 -5.88 -8.07
C GLY A 283 11.78 -7.24 -7.52
N ASP A 284 11.07 -8.01 -8.34
CA ASP A 284 10.90 -9.46 -8.11
C ASP A 284 12.28 -10.13 -8.24
N ASP A 285 12.64 -10.97 -7.28
CA ASP A 285 13.94 -11.61 -7.20
C ASP A 285 13.86 -12.98 -6.52
N SER A 286 15.00 -13.62 -6.24
CA SER A 286 15.02 -14.93 -5.59
C SER A 286 14.44 -14.95 -4.16
N VAL A 287 14.28 -13.79 -3.51
CA VAL A 287 13.87 -13.68 -2.10
C VAL A 287 12.50 -13.06 -1.90
N ARG A 288 11.95 -12.34 -2.88
CA ARG A 288 10.66 -11.63 -2.79
C ARG A 288 9.81 -11.84 -4.03
N ALA A 289 8.51 -11.99 -3.83
CA ALA A 289 7.51 -11.79 -4.87
C ALA A 289 6.97 -10.36 -4.75
N VAL A 290 6.83 -9.67 -5.87
CA VAL A 290 6.32 -8.29 -5.92
C VAL A 290 5.10 -8.26 -6.82
N LEU A 291 3.94 -7.98 -6.23
CA LEU A 291 2.65 -7.94 -6.91
C LEU A 291 2.20 -6.48 -7.01
N HIS A 292 1.68 -6.08 -8.17
CA HIS A 292 1.29 -4.70 -8.45
C HIS A 292 -0.19 -4.63 -8.78
N LEU A 293 -0.93 -3.85 -7.98
CA LEU A 293 -2.31 -3.47 -8.23
C LEU A 293 -2.32 -2.03 -8.76
N ARG A 294 -2.79 -1.85 -9.99
CA ARG A 294 -2.89 -0.53 -10.63
C ARG A 294 -4.35 -0.14 -10.75
N PHE A 295 -4.71 0.99 -10.14
CA PHE A 295 -6.08 1.46 -10.07
C PHE A 295 -6.36 2.51 -11.14
N GLY A 296 -7.40 2.28 -11.93
CA GLY A 296 -8.03 3.23 -12.81
C GLY A 296 -8.99 4.17 -12.06
N PRO A 297 -9.45 5.26 -12.72
CA PRO A 297 -10.43 6.18 -12.16
C PRO A 297 -11.74 5.52 -11.69
N GLU A 298 -12.12 4.42 -12.36
CA GLU A 298 -13.32 3.62 -12.11
C GLU A 298 -13.14 2.53 -11.03
N ASP A 299 -11.90 2.21 -10.63
CA ASP A 299 -11.61 1.11 -9.71
C ASP A 299 -11.85 1.49 -8.23
N TRP A 300 -12.11 2.77 -7.95
CA TRP A 300 -12.41 3.27 -6.60
C TRP A 300 -13.84 3.78 -6.47
N GLY A 301 -14.69 2.91 -5.94
CA GLY A 301 -16.06 3.19 -5.48
C GLY A 301 -16.35 2.72 -4.04
N ALA A 302 -15.32 2.39 -3.24
CA ALA A 302 -15.47 2.05 -1.83
C ALA A 302 -15.38 3.32 -0.95
N ALA A 303 -16.34 4.24 -1.11
CA ALA A 303 -16.74 5.00 0.06
C ALA A 303 -17.22 3.99 1.12
N PRO A 304 -17.00 4.22 2.42
CA PRO A 304 -17.68 3.42 3.43
C PRO A 304 -19.16 3.40 3.09
N ARG A 305 -19.73 2.21 2.86
CA ARG A 305 -21.19 2.07 2.79
C ARG A 305 -21.69 2.51 4.16
N HIS A 306 -22.25 3.72 4.20
CA HIS A 306 -22.86 4.30 5.40
C HIS A 306 -24.04 3.46 5.88
#